data_AF-A0A3R7D754-F1
#
_entry.id   AF-A0A3R7D754-F1
#
_cell.length_a   1.000
_cell.length_b   1.000
_cell.length_c   1.000
_cell.angle_alpha   90.00
_cell.angle_beta   90.00
_cell.angle_gamma   90.00
#
_symmetry.space_group_name_H-M   'P 1'
#
loop_
_entity.id
_entity.type
_entity.pdbx_description
1 polymer ?
#
loop_
_entity_poly.entity_id
_entity_poly.type
_entity_poly.pdbx_seq_one_letter_code
_entity_poly.pdbx_strand_id
1 'polypeptide(L)'
;MQFAATYKEKEELNQYWYSAKTIEVRTVLAMVVVASHGVHLMRVCLLQYLAKEILRNNPSAVAFLSTPSLYYACEELQNDAASTSTSKPTFVLFDYDVALPRVVHYDFNHPTTFPDEFAHKFDFIVIDPPFITEHVWTKYAESARFLVAPGGKLLLTTIGTRRHRRLGGRFDTWIHIAENKDMLATLLSCTLRRFQPSIPHLVYQYGTFANYDSPALDAVNPEIPQD
;
A
#
# COMPACT_ATOMS: atom_id res chain seq x y z
N MET A 1 8.87 10.36 -9.47
CA MET A 1 9.18 9.75 -8.17
C MET A 1 10.61 10.12 -7.81
N GLN A 2 10.77 11.32 -7.26
CA GLN A 2 12.08 11.88 -6.92
C GLN A 2 12.67 11.22 -5.67
N PHE A 3 11.81 10.84 -4.71
CA PHE A 3 12.21 10.17 -3.48
C PHE A 3 12.96 8.85 -3.73
N ALA A 4 12.33 7.88 -4.42
CA ALA A 4 12.92 6.56 -4.67
C ALA A 4 14.20 6.60 -5.52
N ALA A 5 14.44 7.70 -6.26
CA ALA A 5 15.68 7.91 -7.00
C ALA A 5 16.80 8.51 -6.14
N THR A 6 16.46 9.13 -5.01
CA THR A 6 17.38 9.86 -4.13
C THR A 6 17.76 9.03 -2.90
N TYR A 7 16.80 8.28 -2.33
CA TYR A 7 16.99 7.49 -1.12
C TYR A 7 17.20 6.02 -1.47
N LYS A 8 18.28 5.43 -0.97
CA LYS A 8 18.63 4.02 -1.20
C LYS A 8 17.81 3.11 -0.29
N GLU A 9 17.52 1.92 -0.80
CA GLU A 9 16.99 0.79 -0.02
C GLU A 9 17.98 0.38 1.09
N LYS A 10 17.45 -0.15 2.19
CA LYS A 10 18.22 -0.60 3.36
C LYS A 10 17.84 -2.03 3.69
N GLU A 11 18.70 -2.97 3.30
CA GLU A 11 18.47 -4.41 3.52
C GLU A 11 18.38 -4.75 5.01
N GLU A 12 19.18 -4.07 5.84
CA GLU A 12 19.19 -4.24 7.30
C GLU A 12 17.87 -3.85 7.97
N LEU A 13 17.04 -3.04 7.30
CA LEU A 13 15.70 -2.66 7.75
C LEU A 13 14.58 -3.41 7.01
N ASN A 14 14.93 -4.31 6.09
CA ASN A 14 14.00 -4.92 5.13
C ASN A 14 13.15 -3.87 4.39
N GLN A 15 13.80 -2.79 3.93
CA GLN A 15 13.16 -1.62 3.33
C GLN A 15 13.41 -1.58 1.82
N TYR A 16 12.37 -1.83 1.03
CA TYR A 16 12.41 -1.91 -0.45
C TYR A 16 11.40 -0.98 -1.11
N TRP A 17 11.68 -0.54 -2.34
CA TRP A 17 10.84 0.40 -3.07
C TRP A 17 9.96 -0.28 -4.13
N TYR A 18 8.71 0.16 -4.23
CA TYR A 18 7.81 -0.21 -5.32
C TYR A 18 8.40 0.18 -6.68
N SER A 19 8.10 -0.62 -7.72
CA SER A 19 8.55 -0.34 -9.08
C SER A 19 8.18 1.08 -9.51
N ALA A 20 9.18 1.86 -9.90
CA ALA A 20 9.01 3.15 -10.55
C ALA A 20 8.67 3.01 -12.05
N LYS A 21 8.62 1.78 -12.60
CA LYS A 21 8.26 1.55 -13.99
C LYS A 21 6.81 1.95 -14.24
N THR A 22 6.58 2.62 -15.36
CA THR A 22 5.23 2.98 -15.79
C THR A 22 4.50 1.76 -16.30
N ILE A 23 3.31 1.53 -15.79
CA ILE A 23 2.43 0.42 -16.14
C ILE A 23 1.14 0.94 -16.77
N GLU A 24 0.52 0.13 -17.63
CA GLU A 24 -0.80 0.40 -18.21
C GLU A 24 -1.88 -0.42 -17.50
N VAL A 25 -2.47 0.14 -16.44
CA VAL A 25 -3.55 -0.55 -15.73
C VAL A 25 -4.86 -0.31 -16.46
N ARG A 26 -5.56 -1.41 -16.79
CA ARG A 26 -6.94 -1.36 -17.28
C ARG A 26 -7.88 -1.33 -16.08
N THR A 27 -8.37 -0.15 -15.72
CA THR A 27 -9.43 -0.02 -14.72
C THR A 27 -10.78 0.00 -15.44
N VAL A 28 -11.74 -0.81 -14.98
CA VAL A 28 -13.15 -0.62 -15.37
C VAL A 28 -13.69 0.49 -14.48
N LEU A 29 -13.65 1.73 -14.96
CA LEU A 29 -14.39 2.80 -14.29
C LEU A 29 -15.88 2.51 -14.48
N ALA A 30 -16.53 2.00 -13.43
CA ALA A 30 -17.97 2.09 -13.32
C ALA A 30 -18.33 3.55 -12.97
N MET A 31 -18.22 4.46 -13.94
CA MET A 31 -18.84 5.78 -13.80
C MET A 31 -20.35 5.59 -13.96
N VAL A 32 -21.07 5.74 -12.85
CA VAL A 32 -22.49 6.12 -12.90
C VAL A 32 -22.54 7.49 -13.58
N VAL A 33 -23.39 7.62 -14.60
CA VAL A 33 -23.60 8.79 -15.47
C VAL A 33 -22.60 8.93 -16.64
N VAL A 34 -22.76 8.09 -17.66
CA VAL A 34 -23.03 8.42 -19.09
C VAL A 34 -22.83 7.11 -19.87
N ALA A 35 -23.79 6.79 -20.75
CA ALA A 35 -23.92 5.51 -21.47
C ALA A 35 -22.86 5.25 -22.55
N SER A 36 -21.57 5.34 -22.22
CA SER A 36 -20.46 5.00 -23.12
C SER A 36 -19.41 4.21 -22.35
N HIS A 37 -19.40 2.88 -22.53
CA HIS A 37 -18.38 2.00 -21.96
C HIS A 37 -17.03 2.27 -22.63
N GLY A 38 -16.26 3.21 -22.09
CA GLY A 38 -14.87 3.47 -22.49
C GLY A 38 -13.89 2.82 -21.51
N VAL A 39 -13.09 1.87 -21.97
CA VAL A 39 -11.92 1.40 -21.20
C VAL A 39 -10.91 2.53 -21.17
N HIS A 40 -10.64 3.11 -19.99
CA HIS A 40 -9.63 4.14 -19.83
C HIS A 40 -8.27 3.48 -19.51
N LEU A 41 -7.26 3.75 -20.34
CA LEU A 41 -5.92 3.24 -20.15
C LEU A 41 -5.12 4.23 -19.30
N MET A 42 -4.80 3.88 -18.05
CA MET A 42 -3.95 4.73 -17.20
C MET A 42 -2.50 4.28 -17.28
N ARG A 43 -1.64 5.14 -17.85
CA ARG A 43 -0.18 5.04 -17.74
C ARG A 43 0.30 5.70 -16.46
N VAL A 44 0.62 4.90 -15.45
CA VAL A 44 1.17 5.37 -14.16
C VAL A 44 2.18 4.38 -13.65
N CYS A 45 3.21 4.79 -12.90
CA CYS A 45 4.02 3.79 -12.19
C CYS A 45 3.26 3.17 -11.03
N LEU A 46 3.68 1.99 -10.58
CA LEU A 46 2.99 1.27 -9.50
C LEU A 46 2.85 2.08 -8.23
N LEU A 47 3.93 2.75 -7.85
CA LEU A 47 3.97 3.64 -6.70
C LEU A 47 2.92 4.76 -6.83
N GLN A 48 2.79 5.34 -8.03
CA GLN A 48 1.76 6.35 -8.32
C GLN A 48 0.35 5.75 -8.37
N TYR A 49 0.17 4.50 -8.76
CA TYR A 49 -1.14 3.86 -8.81
C TYR A 49 -1.75 3.77 -7.40
N LEU A 50 -0.98 3.23 -6.45
CA LEU A 50 -1.40 3.12 -5.05
C LEU A 50 -1.51 4.50 -4.39
N ALA A 51 -0.59 5.43 -4.65
CA ALA A 51 -0.70 6.79 -4.14
C ALA A 51 -1.97 7.50 -4.66
N LYS A 52 -2.30 7.36 -5.94
CA LYS A 52 -3.56 7.89 -6.50
C LYS A 52 -4.78 7.21 -5.88
N GLU A 53 -4.71 5.92 -5.56
CA GLU A 53 -5.78 5.23 -4.86
C GLU A 53 -6.03 5.82 -3.46
N ILE A 54 -4.97 6.06 -2.70
CA ILE A 54 -5.07 6.73 -1.38
C ILE A 54 -5.74 8.10 -1.53
N LEU A 55 -5.28 8.92 -2.47
CA LEU A 55 -5.81 10.28 -2.68
C LEU A 55 -7.26 10.29 -3.20
N ARG A 56 -7.65 9.32 -4.04
CA ARG A 56 -9.03 9.18 -4.57
C ARG A 56 -10.06 8.88 -3.49
N ASN A 57 -9.63 8.29 -2.38
CA ASN A 57 -10.50 8.07 -1.22
C ASN A 57 -10.81 9.36 -0.45
N ASN A 58 -10.25 10.50 -0.89
CA ASN A 58 -10.42 11.83 -0.30
C ASN A 58 -10.28 11.84 1.23
N PRO A 59 -9.18 11.27 1.78
CA PRO A 59 -8.97 11.26 3.21
C PRO A 59 -8.74 12.68 3.74
N SER A 60 -8.99 12.88 5.03
CA SER A 60 -8.60 14.09 5.76
C SER A 60 -7.23 13.94 6.41
N ALA A 61 -6.88 12.74 6.90
CA ALA A 61 -5.61 12.45 7.54
C ALA A 61 -5.15 11.01 7.26
N VAL A 62 -3.93 10.87 6.72
CA VAL A 62 -3.35 9.57 6.36
C VAL A 62 -2.13 9.27 7.23
N ALA A 63 -2.13 8.10 7.89
CA ALA A 63 -0.96 7.53 8.53
C ALA A 63 -0.27 6.52 7.61
N PHE A 64 1.04 6.64 7.47
CA PHE A 64 1.88 5.72 6.69
C PHE A 64 2.79 4.97 7.67
N LEU A 65 2.50 3.70 7.94
CA LEU A 65 3.29 2.84 8.82
C LEU A 65 4.29 2.04 7.98
N SER A 66 5.58 2.36 8.11
CA SER A 66 6.72 1.70 7.44
C SER A 66 6.66 1.68 5.91
N THR A 67 5.95 2.64 5.32
CA THR A 67 5.79 2.74 3.86
C THR A 67 6.18 4.13 3.33
N PRO A 68 7.46 4.51 3.46
CA PRO A 68 7.93 5.86 3.15
C PRO A 68 7.76 6.19 1.67
N SER A 69 7.97 5.21 0.78
CA SER A 69 7.79 5.40 -0.66
C SER A 69 6.38 5.90 -1.02
N LEU A 70 5.33 5.34 -0.39
CA LEU A 70 3.94 5.78 -0.61
C LEU A 70 3.65 7.15 0.02
N TYR A 71 4.23 7.44 1.18
CA TYR A 71 4.13 8.76 1.82
C TYR A 71 4.65 9.87 0.89
N TYR A 72 5.90 9.77 0.43
CA TYR A 72 6.48 10.79 -0.43
C TYR A 72 5.80 10.83 -1.80
N ALA A 73 5.26 9.71 -2.27
CA ALA A 73 4.47 9.69 -3.49
C ALA A 73 3.16 10.47 -3.38
N CYS A 74 2.48 10.38 -2.24
CA CYS A 74 1.29 11.17 -1.97
C CYS A 74 1.63 12.65 -1.84
N GLU A 75 2.75 13.01 -1.19
CA GLU A 75 3.22 14.40 -1.12
C GLU A 75 3.56 14.97 -2.51
N GLU A 76 4.32 14.25 -3.35
CA GLU A 76 4.63 14.67 -4.73
C GLU A 76 3.35 14.95 -5.52
N LEU A 77 2.38 14.01 -5.50
CA LEU A 77 1.11 14.16 -6.22
C LEU A 77 0.22 15.28 -5.65
N GLN A 78 0.22 15.51 -4.34
CA GLN A 78 -0.52 16.61 -3.71
C GLN A 78 0.06 17.98 -4.09
N ASN A 79 1.37 18.07 -4.32
CA ASN A 79 2.06 19.30 -4.72
C ASN A 79 1.95 19.58 -6.22
N ASP A 80 1.94 18.54 -7.06
CA ASP A 80 1.79 18.67 -8.51
C ASP A 80 0.35 19.05 -8.94
N ALA A 81 -0.65 18.75 -8.11
CA ALA A 81 -2.04 19.10 -8.38
C ALA A 81 -2.27 20.61 -8.22
N ALA A 82 -2.28 21.36 -9.33
CA ALA A 82 -2.87 22.70 -9.43
C ALA A 82 -4.33 22.63 -8.92
N SER A 83 -4.53 22.97 -7.65
CA SER A 83 -5.56 22.34 -6.82
C SER A 83 -7.00 22.72 -7.20
N THR A 84 -7.84 21.72 -7.48
CA THR A 84 -9.32 21.84 -7.55
C THR A 84 -10.03 21.21 -6.36
N SER A 85 -9.30 20.62 -5.40
CA SER A 85 -9.85 20.13 -4.11
C SER A 85 -9.82 21.24 -3.06
N THR A 86 -10.89 21.33 -2.27
CA THR A 86 -11.12 22.37 -1.25
C THR A 86 -10.34 22.13 0.06
N SER A 87 -9.77 20.94 0.28
CA SER A 87 -8.94 20.63 1.45
C SER A 87 -7.86 19.58 1.14
N LYS A 88 -6.60 19.89 1.48
CA LYS A 88 -5.46 18.97 1.34
C LYS A 88 -5.41 18.03 2.56
N PRO A 89 -5.30 16.70 2.38
CA PRO A 89 -5.09 15.79 3.51
C PRO A 89 -3.79 16.07 4.25
N THR A 90 -3.81 15.80 5.56
CA THR A 90 -2.61 15.74 6.38
C THR A 90 -1.96 14.37 6.23
N PHE A 91 -0.64 14.31 6.00
CA PHE A 91 0.11 13.06 5.94
C PHE A 91 1.09 12.95 7.10
N VAL A 92 1.21 11.76 7.70
CA VAL A 92 2.20 11.48 8.74
C VAL A 92 2.88 10.15 8.43
N LEU A 93 4.21 10.17 8.32
CA LEU A 93 5.04 8.98 8.17
C LEU A 93 5.54 8.51 9.54
N PHE A 94 5.27 7.25 9.84
CA PHE A 94 5.80 6.53 11.00
C PHE A 94 6.76 5.45 10.49
N ASP A 95 8.06 5.61 10.76
CA ASP A 95 9.07 4.66 10.31
C ASP A 95 10.18 4.54 11.36
N TYR A 96 10.86 3.39 11.35
CA TYR A 96 12.03 3.15 12.20
C TYR A 96 13.25 3.94 11.71
N ASP A 97 13.34 4.19 10.41
CA ASP A 97 14.43 4.92 9.80
C ASP A 97 14.34 6.44 10.03
N VAL A 98 14.92 6.90 11.13
CA VAL A 98 14.99 8.32 11.51
C VAL A 98 15.82 9.19 10.56
N ALA A 99 16.53 8.60 9.60
CA ALA A 99 17.25 9.36 8.57
C ALA A 99 16.34 9.88 7.46
N LEU A 100 15.08 9.41 7.41
CA LEU A 100 14.08 9.88 6.45
C LEU A 100 13.60 11.30 6.80
N PRO A 101 13.34 12.18 5.82
CA PRO A 101 12.83 13.52 6.08
C PRO A 101 11.36 13.51 6.52
N ARG A 102 10.97 14.32 7.52
CA ARG A 102 9.57 14.41 7.99
C ARG A 102 8.99 13.06 8.48
N VAL A 103 9.81 12.30 9.21
CA VAL A 103 9.43 11.02 9.83
C VAL A 103 9.16 11.19 11.32
N VAL A 104 8.14 10.51 11.81
CA VAL A 104 7.93 10.24 13.23
C VAL A 104 8.56 8.89 13.54
N HIS A 105 9.52 8.85 14.47
CA HIS A 105 10.16 7.60 14.85
C HIS A 105 9.11 6.60 15.39
N TYR A 106 9.10 5.40 14.81
CA TYR A 106 8.18 4.33 15.15
C TYR A 106 8.90 2.99 15.17
N ASP A 107 8.82 2.32 16.32
CA ASP A 107 9.25 0.94 16.50
C ASP A 107 8.01 0.08 16.76
N PHE A 108 7.73 -0.88 15.87
CA PHE A 108 6.58 -1.77 16.03
C PHE A 108 6.66 -2.64 17.29
N ASN A 109 7.83 -2.81 17.90
CA ASN A 109 7.95 -3.48 19.20
C ASN A 109 7.27 -2.68 20.33
N HIS A 110 7.04 -1.39 20.11
CA HIS A 110 6.35 -0.46 21.00
C HIS A 110 5.12 0.14 20.29
N PRO A 111 4.13 -0.70 19.94
CA PRO A 111 3.10 -0.36 18.94
C PRO A 111 2.07 0.69 19.40
N THR A 112 2.11 1.11 20.66
CA THR A 112 1.16 2.10 21.21
C THR A 112 1.88 3.25 21.93
N THR A 113 3.19 3.41 21.75
CA THR A 113 3.94 4.54 22.33
C THR A 113 3.90 5.77 21.42
N PHE A 114 2.73 6.04 20.82
CA PHE A 114 2.50 7.24 20.05
C PHE A 114 2.13 8.40 20.96
N PRO A 115 2.44 9.65 20.57
CA PRO A 115 1.81 10.82 21.17
C PRO A 115 0.27 10.73 21.16
N ASP A 116 -0.37 11.14 22.27
CA ASP A 116 -1.83 11.08 22.43
C ASP A 116 -2.59 11.85 21.34
N GLU A 117 -1.97 12.86 20.73
CA GLU A 117 -2.54 13.62 19.62
C GLU A 117 -2.82 12.78 18.35
N PHE A 118 -2.28 11.57 18.26
CA PHE A 118 -2.50 10.64 17.15
C PHE A 118 -3.59 9.61 17.43
N ALA A 119 -4.10 9.53 18.66
CA ALA A 119 -5.17 8.60 19.00
C ALA A 119 -6.42 8.88 18.16
N HIS A 120 -6.87 7.86 17.40
CA HIS A 120 -8.05 7.92 16.54
C HIS A 120 -8.09 9.09 15.55
N LYS A 121 -6.92 9.57 15.10
CA LYS A 121 -6.79 10.75 14.24
C LYS A 121 -7.00 10.46 12.76
N PHE A 122 -6.65 9.26 12.31
CA PHE A 122 -6.46 8.98 10.89
C PHE A 122 -7.65 8.24 10.28
N ASP A 123 -8.29 8.83 9.28
CA ASP A 123 -9.37 8.19 8.51
C ASP A 123 -8.86 7.27 7.40
N PHE A 124 -7.54 7.24 7.20
CA PHE A 124 -6.88 6.31 6.29
C PHE A 124 -5.52 5.88 6.85
N ILE A 125 -5.24 4.58 6.88
CA ILE A 125 -3.94 4.04 7.31
C ILE A 125 -3.37 3.15 6.20
N VAL A 126 -2.10 3.37 5.87
CA VAL A 126 -1.33 2.57 4.92
C VAL A 126 -0.26 1.82 5.70
N ILE A 127 -0.13 0.50 5.49
CA ILE A 127 0.78 -0.35 6.27
C ILE A 127 1.60 -1.26 5.35
N ASP A 128 2.92 -1.21 5.51
CA ASP A 128 3.88 -2.07 4.81
C ASP A 128 4.98 -2.53 5.79
N PRO A 129 4.76 -3.60 6.56
CA PRO A 129 5.68 -3.96 7.64
C PRO A 129 6.99 -4.56 7.09
N PRO A 130 8.12 -4.41 7.79
CA PRO A 130 9.40 -4.98 7.39
C PRO A 130 9.43 -6.51 7.49
N PHE A 131 8.48 -7.13 8.18
CA PHE A 131 8.42 -8.59 8.33
C PHE A 131 6.97 -9.07 8.24
N ILE A 132 6.79 -10.31 7.77
CA ILE A 132 5.46 -10.87 7.46
C ILE A 132 4.93 -11.88 8.49
N THR A 133 5.55 -11.96 9.67
CA THR A 133 5.13 -12.91 10.72
C THR A 133 3.86 -12.45 11.43
N GLU A 134 3.09 -13.38 11.98
CA GLU A 134 1.89 -13.08 12.77
C GLU A 134 2.16 -12.18 13.96
N HIS A 135 3.32 -12.38 14.62
CA HIS A 135 3.75 -11.52 15.71
C HIS A 135 3.88 -10.05 15.28
N VAL A 136 4.55 -9.81 14.15
CA VAL A 136 4.74 -8.46 13.60
C VAL A 136 3.39 -7.88 13.18
N TRP A 137 2.55 -8.63 12.48
CA TRP A 137 1.20 -8.17 12.11
C TRP A 137 0.30 -7.85 13.30
N THR A 138 0.41 -8.61 14.39
CA THR A 138 -0.30 -8.31 15.64
C THR A 138 0.10 -6.94 16.18
N LYS A 139 1.40 -6.62 16.14
CA LYS A 139 1.92 -5.31 16.56
C LYS A 139 1.43 -4.16 15.67
N TYR A 140 1.48 -4.34 14.35
CA TYR A 140 0.91 -3.34 13.44
C TYR A 140 -0.60 -3.19 13.61
N ALA A 141 -1.32 -4.25 13.96
CA ALA A 141 -2.74 -4.17 14.24
C ALA A 141 -3.05 -3.46 15.57
N GLU A 142 -2.20 -3.61 16.60
CA GLU A 142 -2.24 -2.79 17.82
C GLU A 142 -2.04 -1.30 17.47
N SER A 143 -1.04 -0.97 16.65
CA SER A 143 -0.80 0.41 16.20
C SER A 143 -1.95 0.98 15.38
N ALA A 144 -2.46 0.22 14.40
CA ALA A 144 -3.57 0.64 13.56
C ALA A 144 -4.82 0.93 14.41
N ARG A 145 -5.14 0.08 15.40
CA ARG A 145 -6.27 0.28 16.32
C ARG A 145 -6.15 1.55 17.14
N PHE A 146 -4.95 1.91 17.58
CA PHE A 146 -4.71 3.16 18.31
C PHE A 146 -4.90 4.38 17.41
N LEU A 147 -4.40 4.32 16.18
CA LEU A 147 -4.34 5.47 15.26
C LEU A 147 -5.65 5.71 14.50
N VAL A 148 -6.40 4.67 14.18
CA VAL A 148 -7.52 4.74 13.22
C VAL A 148 -8.74 5.43 13.84
N ALA A 149 -9.28 6.40 13.10
CA ALA A 149 -10.57 7.01 13.41
C ALA A 149 -11.72 6.01 13.21
N PRO A 150 -12.87 6.17 13.88
CA PRO A 150 -14.04 5.32 13.64
C PRO A 150 -14.42 5.26 12.16
N GLY A 151 -14.51 4.06 11.60
CA GLY A 151 -14.80 3.85 10.17
C GLY A 151 -13.63 4.11 9.22
N GLY A 152 -12.41 4.28 9.74
CA GLY A 152 -11.22 4.52 8.93
C GLY A 152 -10.88 3.36 7.99
N LYS A 153 -10.26 3.72 6.86
CA LYS A 153 -9.85 2.78 5.80
C LYS A 153 -8.42 2.31 6.02
N LEU A 154 -8.17 1.05 5.72
CA LEU A 154 -6.86 0.43 5.80
C LEU A 154 -6.45 -0.10 4.43
N LEU A 155 -5.24 0.26 3.99
CA LEU A 155 -4.56 -0.27 2.81
C LEU A 155 -3.27 -0.94 3.26
N LEU A 156 -3.15 -2.24 3.03
CA LEU A 156 -1.99 -3.02 3.46
C LEU A 156 -1.26 -3.58 2.25
N THR A 157 0.05 -3.66 2.34
CA THR A 157 0.90 -4.35 1.38
C THR A 157 1.75 -5.37 2.11
N THR A 158 1.82 -6.57 1.54
CA THR A 158 2.62 -7.67 2.10
C THR A 158 2.84 -8.74 1.05
N ILE A 159 3.55 -9.82 1.40
CA ILE A 159 3.68 -10.97 0.50
C ILE A 159 2.29 -11.58 0.28
N GLY A 160 1.82 -11.50 -0.96
CA GLY A 160 0.48 -11.94 -1.37
C GLY A 160 0.47 -13.33 -2.01
N THR A 161 1.55 -13.71 -2.69
CA THR A 161 1.66 -15.01 -3.38
C THR A 161 3.12 -15.50 -3.47
N ARG A 162 3.29 -16.83 -3.52
CA ARG A 162 4.57 -17.47 -3.85
C ARG A 162 4.47 -18.14 -5.21
N ARG A 163 5.53 -18.07 -6.02
CA ARG A 163 5.65 -18.94 -7.20
C ARG A 163 5.89 -20.36 -6.72
N HIS A 164 5.02 -21.30 -7.12
CA HIS A 164 5.28 -22.71 -6.88
C HIS A 164 5.94 -23.32 -8.12
N ARG A 165 7.11 -23.92 -7.95
CA ARG A 165 7.79 -24.68 -9.01
C ARG A 165 7.14 -26.07 -9.09
N ARG A 166 6.57 -26.45 -10.23
CA ARG A 166 6.24 -27.86 -10.47
C ARG A 166 7.53 -28.65 -10.67
N LEU A 167 7.55 -29.91 -10.20
CA LEU A 167 8.53 -30.90 -10.66
C LEU A 167 8.40 -31.01 -12.18
N GLY A 168 9.44 -30.62 -12.93
CA GLY A 168 9.43 -30.59 -14.40
C GLY A 168 10.00 -29.34 -15.07
N GLY A 169 10.45 -28.34 -14.30
CA GLY A 169 11.30 -27.26 -14.83
C GLY A 169 10.57 -26.11 -15.55
N ARG A 170 9.24 -26.10 -15.55
CA ARG A 170 8.44 -24.91 -15.88
C ARG A 170 7.82 -24.35 -14.59
N PHE A 171 7.80 -23.01 -14.47
CA PHE A 171 7.12 -22.31 -13.37
C PHE A 171 5.69 -22.04 -13.84
N ASP A 172 4.73 -22.91 -13.49
CA ASP A 172 3.44 -22.94 -14.19
C ASP A 172 2.30 -22.31 -13.40
N THR A 173 2.51 -21.93 -12.14
CA THR A 173 1.40 -21.47 -11.29
C THR A 173 1.89 -20.64 -10.11
N TRP A 174 1.37 -19.42 -9.99
CA TRP A 174 1.31 -18.71 -8.72
C TRP A 174 0.36 -19.48 -7.79
N ILE A 175 0.90 -20.16 -6.78
CA ILE A 175 0.04 -20.60 -5.70
C ILE A 175 -0.20 -19.34 -4.88
N HIS A 176 -1.46 -18.92 -4.81
CA HIS A 176 -1.93 -17.99 -3.80
C HIS A 176 -1.76 -18.64 -2.43
N ILE A 177 -0.52 -18.73 -1.98
CA ILE A 177 -0.18 -18.83 -0.58
C ILE A 177 -0.43 -17.42 -0.06
N ALA A 178 -1.71 -17.09 0.07
CA ALA A 178 -2.12 -15.95 0.85
C ALA A 178 -1.98 -16.36 2.32
N GLU A 179 -0.75 -16.74 2.72
CA GLU A 179 -0.33 -17.19 4.06
C GLU A 179 -0.91 -16.24 5.12
N ASN A 180 -1.06 -14.96 4.75
CA ASN A 180 -1.53 -13.90 5.61
C ASN A 180 -3.01 -13.53 5.46
N LYS A 181 -3.79 -14.06 4.49
CA LYS A 181 -5.16 -13.54 4.25
C LYS A 181 -6.09 -13.73 5.44
N ASP A 182 -6.06 -14.90 6.05
CA ASP A 182 -7.02 -15.24 7.11
C ASP A 182 -6.63 -14.50 8.39
N MET A 183 -5.33 -14.37 8.63
CA MET A 183 -4.76 -13.55 9.68
C MET A 183 -5.11 -12.06 9.50
N LEU A 184 -4.94 -11.48 8.31
CA LEU A 184 -5.25 -10.07 8.04
C LEU A 184 -6.76 -9.79 8.07
N ALA A 185 -7.58 -10.73 7.63
CA ALA A 185 -9.02 -10.66 7.80
C ALA A 185 -9.40 -10.65 9.29
N THR A 186 -8.75 -11.50 10.10
CA THR A 186 -9.01 -11.57 11.54
C THR A 186 -8.50 -10.34 12.28
N LEU A 187 -7.26 -9.93 12.06
CA LEU A 187 -6.61 -8.85 12.80
C LEU A 187 -7.13 -7.46 12.42
N LEU A 188 -7.41 -7.23 11.14
CA LEU A 188 -7.62 -5.91 10.56
C LEU A 188 -8.84 -5.81 9.64
N SER A 189 -9.65 -6.88 9.53
CA SER A 189 -10.80 -6.93 8.61
C SER A 189 -10.43 -6.63 7.15
N CYS A 190 -9.18 -6.92 6.77
CA CYS A 190 -8.66 -6.64 5.44
C CYS A 190 -8.69 -7.90 4.57
N THR A 191 -9.14 -7.75 3.32
CA THR A 191 -9.23 -8.83 2.34
C THR A 191 -8.25 -8.62 1.20
N LEU A 192 -7.72 -9.72 0.65
CA LEU A 192 -6.82 -9.67 -0.51
C LEU A 192 -7.54 -9.05 -1.70
N ARG A 193 -6.90 -8.08 -2.35
CA ARG A 193 -7.38 -7.40 -3.55
C ARG A 193 -6.70 -7.96 -4.79
N ARG A 194 -7.34 -7.79 -5.96
CA ARG A 194 -6.83 -8.34 -7.23
C ARG A 194 -5.56 -7.64 -7.70
N PHE A 195 -5.44 -6.36 -7.40
CA PHE A 195 -4.23 -5.60 -7.71
C PHE A 195 -3.07 -6.07 -6.83
N GLN A 196 -1.94 -6.35 -7.46
CA GLN A 196 -0.73 -6.88 -6.82
C GLN A 196 0.46 -6.02 -7.25
N PRO A 197 1.12 -5.27 -6.36
CA PRO A 197 2.24 -4.42 -6.74
C PRO A 197 3.50 -5.27 -7.00
N SER A 198 4.27 -4.88 -8.01
CA SER A 198 5.57 -5.45 -8.35
C SER A 198 6.71 -4.75 -7.60
N ILE A 199 7.61 -5.56 -7.03
CA ILE A 199 8.92 -5.12 -6.56
C ILE A 199 9.96 -5.87 -7.42
N PRO A 200 10.66 -5.19 -8.36
CA PRO A 200 11.34 -5.85 -9.48
C PRO A 200 12.41 -6.89 -9.11
N HIS A 201 12.97 -6.81 -7.90
CA HIS A 201 14.12 -7.61 -7.46
C HIS A 201 13.77 -8.69 -6.45
N LEU A 202 12.50 -8.80 -6.03
CA LEU A 202 12.07 -9.81 -5.07
C LEU A 202 11.58 -11.08 -5.77
N VAL A 203 11.83 -12.23 -5.14
CA VAL A 203 11.39 -13.56 -5.62
C VAL A 203 9.94 -13.89 -5.25
N TYR A 204 9.36 -13.10 -4.34
CA TYR A 204 7.97 -13.20 -3.89
C TYR A 204 7.14 -12.07 -4.49
N GLN A 205 5.84 -12.29 -4.63
CA GLN A 205 4.93 -11.30 -5.19
C GLN A 205 4.11 -10.67 -4.08
N TYR A 206 4.17 -9.35 -4.02
CA TYR A 206 3.38 -8.57 -3.08
C TYR A 206 1.92 -8.57 -3.49
N GLY A 207 1.06 -8.56 -2.48
CA GLY A 207 -0.36 -8.33 -2.60
C GLY A 207 -0.84 -7.16 -1.80
N THR A 208 -1.95 -6.61 -2.27
CA THR A 208 -2.65 -5.52 -1.60
C THR A 208 -3.85 -6.07 -0.84
N PHE A 209 -4.05 -5.62 0.39
CA PHE A 209 -5.22 -5.94 1.21
C PHE A 209 -5.93 -4.66 1.62
N ALA A 210 -7.26 -4.70 1.72
CA ALA A 210 -8.05 -3.55 2.15
C ALA A 210 -9.31 -3.96 2.92
N ASN A 211 -9.77 -3.09 3.82
CA ASN A 211 -11.06 -3.20 4.52
C ASN A 211 -12.19 -2.42 3.82
N TYR A 212 -11.96 -1.95 2.60
CA TYR A 212 -12.91 -1.18 1.79
C TYR A 212 -12.90 -1.69 0.34
N ASP A 213 -13.98 -1.42 -0.37
CA ASP A 213 -14.08 -1.74 -1.79
C ASP A 213 -13.48 -0.67 -2.67
N SER A 214 -12.74 -1.10 -3.70
CA SER A 214 -12.13 -0.20 -4.67
C SER A 214 -12.03 -0.86 -6.04
N PRO A 215 -12.69 -0.30 -7.07
CA PRO A 215 -12.51 -0.74 -8.46
C PRO A 215 -11.05 -0.66 -8.94
N ALA A 216 -10.26 0.25 -8.37
CA ALA A 216 -8.85 0.36 -8.70
C ALA A 216 -8.05 -0.81 -8.11
N LEU A 217 -8.36 -1.22 -6.88
CA LEU A 217 -7.73 -2.40 -6.26
C LEU A 217 -8.23 -3.73 -6.84
N ASP A 218 -9.31 -3.71 -7.63
CA ASP A 218 -9.82 -4.88 -8.34
C ASP A 218 -9.27 -5.02 -9.76
N ALA A 219 -8.43 -4.08 -10.21
CA ALA A 219 -7.75 -4.15 -11.49
C ALA A 219 -6.59 -5.15 -11.46
N VAL A 220 -6.24 -5.66 -12.64
CA VAL A 220 -5.06 -6.51 -12.82
C VAL A 220 -3.83 -5.64 -13.09
N ASN A 221 -2.72 -5.91 -12.40
CA ASN A 221 -1.44 -5.29 -12.71
C ASN A 221 -0.76 -6.05 -13.88
N PRO A 222 -0.54 -5.41 -15.04
CA PRO A 222 0.08 -6.06 -16.21
C PRO A 222 1.56 -6.43 -16.01
N GLU A 223 2.25 -5.87 -15.02
CA GLU A 223 3.63 -6.27 -14.72
C GLU A 223 3.73 -7.64 -14.07
N ILE A 224 2.62 -8.15 -13.53
CA ILE A 224 2.60 -9.47 -12.90
C ILE A 224 2.19 -10.48 -13.98
N PRO A 225 3.01 -11.53 -14.23
CA PRO A 225 2.65 -12.59 -15.16
C PRO A 225 1.26 -13.14 -14.84
N GLN A 226 0.41 -13.18 -15.87
CA GLN A 226 -0.93 -13.76 -15.80
C GLN A 226 -0.81 -15.21 -16.26
N ASP A 227 -0.66 -16.13 -15.31
CA ASP A 227 -0.71 -17.58 -15.58
C ASP A 227 -2.17 -18.08 -15.52
#